data_AF-A0A7S3BR42-F1
#
_entry.id   AF-A0A7S3BR42-F1
#
_cell.length_a   1.000
_cell.length_b   1.000
_cell.length_c   1.000
_cell.angle_alpha   90.00
_cell.angle_beta   90.00
_cell.angle_gamma   90.00
#
_symmetry.space_group_name_H-M   'P 1'
#
loop_
_entity.id
_entity.type
_entity.pdbx_description
1 polymer ?
#
loop_
_entity_poly.entity_id
_entity_poly.type
_entity_poly.pdbx_seq_one_letter_code
_entity_poly.pdbx_strand_id
1 'polypeptide(L)'
;NDIVTSEFGKLTRTNVLEMAIDMRDRLPGYTKADAGNLEFALYYRPEDFATPSLIRQSISSKDGKLGRCCTGSSTKLPGFWSASRKRIALITNWSSNHSGQCVLGDGCTQELHLPIYTQVPLEAGIVFKPTPGSLGLIHWQRPIKKSALQTSQGDQGGDSIFGELISDRVFSN
;
A
#
# COMPACT_ATOMS: atom_id res chain seq x y z
N ASN A 1 7.88 0.50 0.06
CA ASN A 1 6.69 0.71 -0.78
C ASN A 1 6.49 -0.46 -1.73
N ASP A 2 7.33 -0.61 -2.76
CA ASP A 2 7.14 -1.59 -3.85
C ASP A 2 6.99 -3.04 -3.36
N ILE A 3 7.82 -3.45 -2.38
CA ILE A 3 7.74 -4.76 -1.72
C ILE A 3 6.37 -4.93 -1.06
N VAL A 4 6.00 -3.99 -0.19
CA VAL A 4 4.72 -4.00 0.54
C VAL A 4 3.53 -4.05 -0.43
N THR A 5 3.56 -3.27 -1.51
CA THR A 5 2.52 -3.27 -2.55
C THR A 5 2.38 -4.63 -3.23
N SER A 6 3.50 -5.21 -3.67
CA SER A 6 3.51 -6.53 -4.32
C SER A 6 2.96 -7.62 -3.41
N GLU A 7 3.40 -7.64 -2.16
CA GLU A 7 3.03 -8.66 -1.19
C GLU A 7 1.59 -8.49 -0.69
N PHE A 8 1.12 -7.26 -0.50
CA PHE A 8 -0.28 -6.99 -0.18
C PHE A 8 -1.23 -7.48 -1.27
N GLY A 9 -0.92 -7.25 -2.54
CA GLY A 9 -1.71 -7.77 -3.67
C GLY A 9 -1.79 -9.31 -3.68
N LYS A 10 -0.68 -9.98 -3.37
CA LYS A 10 -0.64 -11.46 -3.25
C LYS A 10 -1.42 -11.96 -2.05
N LEU A 11 -1.26 -11.32 -0.89
CA LEU A 11 -1.90 -11.69 0.37
C LEU A 11 -3.43 -11.63 0.25
N THR A 12 -3.95 -10.54 -0.30
CA THR A 12 -5.38 -10.31 -0.56
C THR A 12 -5.96 -11.25 -1.63
N ARG A 13 -5.09 -11.87 -2.44
CA ARG A 13 -5.46 -12.64 -3.63
C ARG A 13 -6.39 -11.82 -4.52
N THR A 14 -6.13 -10.52 -4.60
CA THR A 14 -6.95 -9.60 -5.37
C THR A 14 -6.80 -9.87 -6.87
N ASN A 15 -7.84 -9.59 -7.64
CA ASN A 15 -7.74 -9.65 -9.10
C ASN A 15 -7.48 -8.27 -9.71
N VAL A 16 -7.81 -7.22 -8.97
CA VAL A 16 -7.53 -5.84 -9.32
C VAL A 16 -6.98 -5.16 -8.08
N LEU A 17 -5.71 -4.78 -8.11
CA LEU A 17 -5.09 -3.96 -7.08
C LEU A 17 -5.07 -2.51 -7.58
N GLU A 18 -5.81 -1.64 -6.93
CA GLU A 18 -5.72 -0.20 -7.13
C GLU A 18 -4.59 0.35 -6.27
N MET A 19 -3.68 1.12 -6.87
CA MET A 19 -2.68 1.88 -6.14
C MET A 19 -2.91 3.37 -6.34
N ALA A 20 -3.21 4.07 -5.24
CA ALA A 20 -3.27 5.52 -5.24
C ALA A 20 -1.84 6.10 -5.20
N ILE A 21 -1.53 6.97 -6.16
CA ILE A 21 -0.23 7.57 -6.37
C ILE A 21 -0.34 9.08 -6.17
N ASP A 22 0.51 9.65 -5.32
CA ASP A 22 0.62 11.10 -5.19
C ASP A 22 1.18 11.71 -6.48
N MET A 23 0.43 12.68 -7.01
CA MET A 23 0.72 13.39 -8.26
C MET A 23 1.50 14.70 -8.06
N ARG A 24 1.78 15.09 -6.82
CA ARG A 24 2.70 16.19 -6.52
C ARG A 24 4.07 15.89 -7.09
N ASP A 25 4.70 16.91 -7.67
CA ASP A 25 5.97 16.83 -8.41
C ASP A 25 5.92 15.90 -9.64
N ARG A 26 4.73 15.40 -10.05
CA ARG A 26 4.54 14.58 -11.26
C ARG A 26 3.74 15.30 -12.35
N LEU A 27 3.02 16.37 -12.01
CA LEU A 27 2.26 17.21 -12.93
C LEU A 27 2.86 18.62 -13.00
N PRO A 28 2.89 19.27 -14.19
CA PRO A 28 3.33 20.65 -14.31
C PRO A 28 2.51 21.58 -13.41
N GLY A 29 3.18 22.39 -12.58
CA GLY A 29 2.54 23.36 -11.70
C GLY A 29 2.03 22.82 -10.37
N TYR A 30 2.22 21.54 -10.07
CA TYR A 30 1.83 20.93 -8.78
C TYR A 30 3.05 20.43 -8.01
N THR A 31 3.14 20.83 -6.75
CA THR A 31 4.30 20.66 -5.87
C THR A 31 3.91 20.04 -4.54
N LYS A 32 4.92 19.64 -3.75
CA LYS A 32 4.75 19.19 -2.36
C LYS A 32 4.03 20.17 -1.42
N ALA A 33 4.02 21.47 -1.75
CA ALA A 33 3.38 22.49 -0.92
C ALA A 33 1.87 22.59 -1.15
N ASP A 34 1.35 22.01 -2.23
CA ASP A 34 -0.07 22.12 -2.57
C ASP A 34 -0.93 21.30 -1.63
N ALA A 35 -1.96 21.95 -1.08
CA ALA A 35 -2.96 21.32 -0.22
C ALA A 35 -4.01 20.54 -1.03
N GLY A 36 -4.66 19.59 -0.38
CA GLY A 36 -5.75 18.79 -0.97
C GLY A 36 -5.34 17.37 -1.37
N ASN A 37 -6.26 16.64 -2.00
CA ASN A 37 -6.00 15.29 -2.47
C ASN A 37 -5.61 15.31 -3.96
N LEU A 38 -4.32 15.10 -4.25
CA LEU A 38 -3.76 15.07 -5.60
C LEU A 38 -3.27 13.65 -5.88
N GLU A 39 -4.20 12.78 -6.25
CA GLU A 39 -3.91 11.37 -6.47
C GLU A 39 -4.34 10.89 -7.85
N PHE A 40 -3.64 9.87 -8.34
CA PHE A 40 -4.01 9.09 -9.50
C PHE A 40 -4.11 7.62 -9.13
N ALA A 41 -5.17 6.96 -9.60
CA ALA A 41 -5.38 5.53 -9.40
C ALA A 41 -4.72 4.72 -10.53
N LEU A 42 -3.69 3.95 -10.20
CA LEU A 42 -3.11 2.96 -11.11
C LEU A 42 -3.62 1.57 -10.77
N TYR A 43 -4.28 0.92 -11.72
CA TYR A 43 -4.84 -0.42 -11.54
C TYR A 43 -3.89 -1.50 -12.03
N TYR A 44 -3.72 -2.53 -11.22
CA TYR A 44 -2.87 -3.67 -11.49
C TYR A 44 -3.67 -4.97 -11.53
N ARG A 45 -3.19 -5.91 -12.33
CA ARG A 45 -3.62 -7.31 -12.33
C ARG A 45 -2.58 -8.17 -11.61
N PRO A 46 -2.89 -9.44 -11.25
CA PRO A 46 -1.96 -10.30 -10.51
C PRO A 46 -0.55 -10.39 -11.12
N GLU A 47 -0.47 -10.40 -12.44
CA GLU A 47 0.79 -10.35 -13.17
C GLU A 47 1.61 -9.09 -12.87
N ASP A 48 0.99 -7.91 -12.75
CA ASP A 48 1.68 -6.63 -12.56
C ASP A 48 2.28 -6.46 -11.16
N PHE A 49 1.77 -7.20 -10.16
CA PHE A 49 2.29 -7.19 -8.80
C PHE A 49 2.97 -8.51 -8.41
N ALA A 50 3.31 -9.35 -9.39
CA ALA A 50 4.02 -10.60 -9.17
C ALA A 50 5.39 -10.38 -8.51
N THR A 51 6.06 -9.28 -8.83
CA THR A 51 7.34 -8.87 -8.21
C THR A 51 7.33 -7.39 -7.83
N PRO A 52 8.09 -6.99 -6.78
CA PRO A 52 8.27 -5.58 -6.43
C PRO A 52 8.88 -4.73 -7.56
N SER A 53 9.73 -5.33 -8.39
CA SER A 53 10.35 -4.63 -9.53
C SER A 53 9.33 -4.16 -10.56
N LEU A 54 8.25 -4.90 -10.78
CA LEU A 54 7.17 -4.50 -11.70
C LEU A 54 6.39 -3.29 -11.16
N ILE A 55 6.15 -3.23 -9.85
CA ILE A 55 5.58 -2.05 -9.18
C ILE A 55 6.51 -0.84 -9.33
N ARG A 56 7.82 -1.03 -9.15
CA ARG A 56 8.76 0.07 -9.34
C ARG A 56 8.72 0.57 -10.79
N GLN A 57 8.75 -0.35 -11.75
CA GLN A 57 8.76 -0.01 -13.16
C GLN A 57 7.51 0.78 -13.57
N SER A 58 6.34 0.47 -13.00
CA SER A 58 5.08 1.11 -13.37
C SER A 58 4.94 2.56 -12.94
N ILE A 59 5.73 3.00 -11.95
CA ILE A 59 5.70 4.35 -11.38
C ILE A 59 6.99 5.17 -11.58
N SER A 60 8.00 4.57 -12.22
CA SER A 60 9.34 5.17 -12.41
C SER A 60 9.57 5.81 -13.77
N SER A 61 8.53 6.01 -14.58
CA SER A 61 8.71 6.69 -15.86
C SER A 61 9.20 8.12 -15.66
N LYS A 62 10.35 8.42 -16.26
CA LYS A 62 10.99 9.76 -16.21
C LYS A 62 10.15 10.84 -16.88
N ASP A 63 9.21 10.45 -17.74
CA ASP A 63 8.31 11.37 -18.47
C ASP A 63 6.99 11.62 -17.71
N GLY A 64 6.87 11.18 -16.46
CA GLY A 64 5.63 11.26 -15.69
C GLY A 64 4.55 10.26 -16.12
N LYS A 65 4.83 9.38 -17.09
CA LYS A 65 3.87 8.39 -17.59
C LYS A 65 3.73 7.22 -16.61
N LEU A 66 2.64 7.20 -15.85
CA LEU A 66 2.25 6.05 -15.03
C LEU A 66 1.65 4.96 -15.94
N GLY A 67 2.05 3.71 -15.77
CA GLY A 67 1.55 2.65 -16.64
C GLY A 67 1.90 1.24 -16.18
N ARG A 68 1.01 0.29 -16.47
CA ARG A 68 1.23 -1.13 -16.20
C ARG A 68 2.43 -1.67 -16.99
N CYS A 69 3.19 -2.58 -16.40
CA CYS A 69 4.42 -3.12 -17.00
C CYS A 69 4.26 -4.51 -17.59
N CYS A 70 3.20 -5.26 -17.26
CA CYS A 70 3.04 -6.58 -17.85
C CYS A 70 2.63 -6.52 -19.32
N THR A 71 3.43 -7.16 -20.15
CA THR A 71 3.31 -7.29 -21.61
C THR A 71 2.47 -8.51 -22.04
N GLY A 72 1.68 -9.09 -21.13
CA GLY A 72 0.83 -10.24 -21.43
C GLY A 72 -0.26 -9.92 -22.47
N SER A 73 -0.84 -10.97 -23.07
CA SER A 73 -1.81 -10.93 -24.19
C SER A 73 -3.09 -10.11 -23.96
N SER A 74 -3.32 -9.59 -22.75
CA SER A 74 -4.45 -8.72 -22.44
C SER A 74 -4.00 -7.53 -21.58
N THR A 75 -3.74 -6.42 -22.25
CA THR A 75 -3.50 -5.09 -21.65
C THR A 75 -4.77 -4.47 -21.08
N LYS A 76 -5.94 -5.06 -21.35
CA LYS A 76 -7.24 -4.54 -20.92
C LYS A 76 -7.51 -4.92 -19.46
N LEU A 77 -8.02 -3.95 -18.70
CA LEU A 77 -8.64 -4.22 -17.41
C LEU A 77 -9.92 -5.05 -17.61
N PRO A 78 -10.34 -5.84 -16.60
CA PRO A 78 -11.61 -6.54 -16.65
C PRO A 78 -12.76 -5.55 -16.95
N GLY A 79 -13.58 -5.86 -17.95
CA GLY A 79 -14.81 -5.10 -18.20
C GLY A 79 -15.80 -5.21 -17.04
N PHE A 80 -16.79 -4.32 -16.97
CA PHE A 80 -17.74 -4.17 -15.86
C PHE A 80 -18.29 -5.50 -15.30
N TRP A 81 -18.82 -6.37 -16.16
CA TRP A 81 -19.36 -7.68 -15.76
C TRP A 81 -18.31 -8.66 -15.25
N SER A 82 -17.09 -8.55 -15.74
CA SER A 82 -15.98 -9.35 -15.23
C SER A 82 -15.41 -8.80 -13.93
N ALA A 83 -15.61 -7.51 -13.61
CA ALA A 83 -15.16 -6.87 -12.38
C ALA A 83 -16.11 -7.14 -11.19
N SER A 84 -17.41 -7.30 -11.41
CA SER A 84 -18.41 -7.51 -10.34
C SER A 84 -18.25 -8.81 -9.53
N ARG A 85 -17.50 -9.79 -10.04
CA ARG A 85 -17.16 -11.05 -9.34
C ARG A 85 -15.72 -11.10 -8.84
N LYS A 86 -14.98 -10.00 -8.95
CA LYS A 86 -13.55 -9.96 -8.67
C LYS A 86 -13.29 -9.36 -7.30
N ARG A 87 -12.19 -9.79 -6.70
CA ARG A 87 -11.65 -9.15 -5.50
C ARG A 87 -10.93 -7.90 -5.96
N ILE A 88 -11.29 -6.77 -5.35
CA ILE A 88 -10.66 -5.48 -5.53
C ILE A 88 -10.02 -5.13 -4.20
N ALA A 89 -8.77 -4.72 -4.26
CA ALA A 89 -8.02 -4.22 -3.11
C ALA A 89 -7.43 -2.87 -3.46
N LEU A 90 -7.30 -2.01 -2.47
CA LEU A 90 -6.70 -0.69 -2.55
C LEU A 90 -5.42 -0.67 -1.74
N ILE A 91 -4.37 -0.07 -2.27
CA ILE A 91 -3.18 0.26 -1.50
C ILE A 91 -2.75 1.69 -1.78
N THR A 92 -2.42 2.43 -0.74
CA THR A 92 -1.96 3.80 -0.84
C THR A 92 -0.71 4.01 0.01
N ASN A 93 0.15 4.94 -0.40
CA ASN A 93 1.40 5.23 0.28
C ASN A 93 1.44 6.67 0.77
N TRP A 94 1.32 6.85 2.07
CA TRP A 94 1.39 8.15 2.74
C TRP A 94 2.77 8.39 3.38
N SER A 95 3.66 7.39 3.35
CA SER A 95 4.99 7.49 3.96
C SER A 95 5.90 8.54 3.31
N SER A 96 5.63 8.92 2.06
CA SER A 96 6.36 9.97 1.34
C SER A 96 5.93 11.39 1.75
N ASN A 97 4.73 11.54 2.32
CA ASN A 97 4.09 12.84 2.55
C ASN A 97 4.31 13.36 3.97
N HIS A 98 4.74 12.48 4.87
CA HIS A 98 5.01 12.80 6.25
C HIS A 98 6.39 12.26 6.65
N SER A 99 7.14 13.04 7.44
CA SER A 99 8.45 12.63 7.97
C SER A 99 8.33 11.54 9.04
N GLY A 100 7.13 11.36 9.60
CA GLY A 100 6.89 10.53 10.78
C GLY A 100 7.04 11.31 12.08
N GLN A 101 7.43 12.59 12.03
CA GLN A 101 7.61 13.46 13.19
C GLN A 101 6.51 14.52 13.27
N CYS A 102 5.84 14.58 14.41
CA CYS A 102 4.87 15.59 14.78
C CYS A 102 5.35 16.29 16.06
N VAL A 103 5.44 17.63 16.02
CA VAL A 103 5.81 18.43 17.18
C VAL A 103 4.53 18.75 17.96
N LEU A 104 4.36 18.13 19.13
CA LEU A 104 3.14 18.23 19.94
C LEU A 104 3.22 19.30 21.05
N GLY A 105 4.32 20.06 21.12
CA GLY A 105 4.60 21.04 22.17
C GLY A 105 5.47 20.46 23.29
N ASP A 106 5.81 21.32 24.27
CA ASP A 106 6.74 20.97 25.35
C ASP A 106 6.17 19.86 26.25
N GLY A 107 6.99 18.84 26.52
CA GLY A 107 6.60 17.71 27.37
C GLY A 107 5.73 16.65 26.68
N CYS A 108 5.40 16.81 25.39
CA CYS A 108 4.63 15.81 24.64
C CYS A 108 5.52 15.03 23.67
N THR A 109 5.50 13.70 23.76
CA THR A 109 6.18 12.79 22.82
C THR A 109 5.17 12.12 21.90
N GLN A 110 5.49 12.05 20.61
CA GLN A 110 4.72 11.25 19.68
C GLN A 110 5.12 9.78 19.82
N GLU A 111 4.21 8.97 20.37
CA GLU A 111 4.39 7.51 20.43
C GLU A 111 4.08 6.83 19.09
N LEU A 112 2.95 7.22 18.47
CA LEU A 112 2.45 6.56 17.27
C LEU A 112 1.56 7.50 16.45
N HIS A 113 1.85 7.62 15.16
CA HIS A 113 1.01 8.32 14.20
C HIS A 113 0.24 7.31 13.35
N LEU A 114 -1.08 7.19 13.53
CA LEU A 114 -1.92 6.25 12.79
C LEU A 114 -2.73 6.95 11.69
N PRO A 115 -2.79 6.37 10.47
CA PRO A 115 -3.75 6.78 9.46
C PRO A 115 -5.18 6.55 9.95
N ILE A 116 -6.02 7.58 9.86
CA ILE A 116 -7.46 7.44 10.06
C ILE A 116 -8.09 7.26 8.69
N TYR A 117 -8.75 6.12 8.50
CA TYR A 117 -9.48 5.79 7.29
C TYR A 117 -10.86 5.29 7.68
N THR A 118 -11.91 5.97 7.24
CA THR A 118 -13.28 5.51 7.45
C THR A 118 -13.53 4.27 6.59
N GLN A 119 -14.15 3.24 7.16
CA GLN A 119 -14.31 1.93 6.54
C GLN A 119 -14.83 2.03 5.09
N VAL A 120 -14.09 1.41 4.17
CA VAL A 120 -14.55 1.15 2.81
C VAL A 120 -14.74 -0.37 2.69
N PRO A 121 -15.81 -0.87 2.04
CA PRO A 121 -16.09 -2.30 1.92
C PRO A 121 -15.15 -3.04 0.95
N LEU A 122 -13.85 -2.73 1.01
CA LEU A 122 -12.79 -3.31 0.18
C LEU A 122 -11.55 -3.57 1.04
N GLU A 123 -10.70 -4.48 0.56
CA GLU A 123 -9.44 -4.74 1.24
C GLU A 123 -8.51 -3.55 1.00
N ALA A 124 -8.08 -2.88 2.06
CA ALA A 124 -7.33 -1.62 1.96
C ALA A 124 -6.02 -1.73 2.74
N GLY A 125 -4.94 -1.19 2.18
CA GLY A 125 -3.64 -1.06 2.84
C GLY A 125 -3.13 0.38 2.76
N ILE A 126 -2.69 0.94 3.88
CA ILE A 126 -2.03 2.25 3.92
C ILE A 126 -0.61 2.05 4.42
N VAL A 127 0.37 2.35 3.57
CA VAL A 127 1.79 2.42 3.93
C VAL A 127 2.07 3.80 4.52
N PHE A 128 2.56 3.87 5.75
CA PHE A 128 2.74 5.14 6.47
C PHE A 128 4.02 5.12 7.33
N LYS A 129 4.36 6.26 7.93
CA LYS A 129 5.42 6.35 8.94
C LYS A 129 4.82 6.48 10.33
N PRO A 130 4.84 5.42 11.16
CA PRO A 130 4.32 5.48 12.53
C PRO A 130 5.17 6.37 13.44
N THR A 131 6.50 6.31 13.25
CA THR A 131 7.49 7.12 13.96
C THR A 131 8.60 7.54 12.98
N PRO A 132 9.49 8.48 13.35
CA PRO A 132 10.65 8.82 12.53
C PRO A 132 11.54 7.59 12.29
N GLY A 133 11.93 7.36 11.03
CA GLY A 133 12.80 6.26 10.64
C GLY A 133 12.12 4.89 10.52
N SER A 134 10.83 4.77 10.84
CA SER A 134 10.07 3.52 10.69
C SER A 134 9.07 3.56 9.53
N LEU A 135 8.69 2.38 9.03
CA LEU A 135 7.66 2.20 8.01
C LEU A 135 6.65 1.18 8.52
N GLY A 136 5.37 1.52 8.45
CA GLY A 136 4.26 0.67 8.87
C GLY A 136 3.27 0.42 7.74
N LEU A 137 2.52 -0.67 7.86
CA LEU A 137 1.34 -0.97 7.06
C LEU A 137 0.16 -1.14 8.02
N ILE A 138 -0.89 -0.33 7.85
CA ILE A 138 -2.20 -0.64 8.41
C ILE A 138 -3.03 -1.23 7.28
N HIS A 139 -3.73 -2.33 7.55
CA HIS A 139 -4.58 -2.95 6.55
C HIS A 139 -5.94 -3.36 7.12
N TRP A 140 -6.97 -3.21 6.31
CA TRP A 140 -8.30 -3.73 6.55
C TRP A 140 -8.55 -4.82 5.53
N GLN A 141 -8.80 -6.04 6.01
CA GLN A 141 -9.02 -7.18 5.14
C GLN A 141 -10.07 -8.10 5.76
N ARG A 142 -10.69 -8.95 4.94
CA ARG A 142 -11.51 -10.04 5.46
C ARG A 142 -10.65 -10.95 6.36
N PRO A 143 -11.24 -11.69 7.33
CA PRO A 143 -10.46 -12.51 8.24
C PRO A 143 -9.47 -13.43 7.49
N ILE A 144 -8.18 -13.18 7.69
CA ILE A 144 -7.10 -14.05 7.21
C ILE A 144 -6.62 -14.87 8.42
N LYS A 145 -6.31 -16.15 8.22
CA LYS A 145 -5.65 -16.94 9.27
C LYS A 145 -4.30 -16.30 9.59
N LYS A 146 -3.97 -16.09 10.87
CA LYS A 146 -2.69 -15.48 11.31
C LYS A 146 -1.46 -16.17 10.66
N SER A 147 -1.58 -17.47 10.37
CA SER A 147 -0.57 -18.26 9.64
C SER A 147 -0.28 -17.79 8.21
N ALA A 148 -1.15 -17.02 7.57
CA ALA A 148 -0.89 -16.46 6.23
C ALA A 148 -0.20 -15.08 6.27
N LEU A 149 -0.07 -14.47 7.46
CA LEU A 149 0.82 -13.32 7.70
C LEU A 149 2.26 -13.78 8.00
N GLN A 150 2.44 -15.06 8.33
CA GLN A 150 3.73 -15.72 8.52
C GLN A 150 4.13 -16.36 7.19
N THR A 151 5.34 -16.10 6.70
CA THR A 151 5.81 -16.71 5.46
C THR A 151 5.99 -18.21 5.63
N SER A 152 5.54 -18.98 4.64
CA SER A 152 5.88 -20.40 4.48
C SER A 152 7.32 -20.52 3.97
N GLN A 153 8.30 -20.27 4.83
CA GLN A 153 9.64 -20.84 4.71
C GLN A 153 10.14 -21.19 6.10
N GLY A 154 10.23 -22.49 6.36
CA GLY A 154 10.97 -23.07 7.48
C GLY A 154 10.17 -23.22 8.77
N ASP A 155 9.95 -24.47 9.17
CA ASP A 155 9.92 -24.83 10.59
C ASP A 155 11.02 -24.04 11.33
N GLN A 156 10.63 -23.41 12.44
CA GLN A 156 11.43 -22.56 13.33
C GLN A 156 11.53 -21.07 12.92
N GLY A 157 10.56 -20.26 13.38
CA GLY A 157 10.78 -18.83 13.65
C GLY A 157 10.77 -17.87 12.46
N GLY A 158 9.97 -18.13 11.41
CA GLY A 158 9.90 -17.25 10.24
C GLY A 158 9.32 -15.85 10.52
N ASP A 159 10.15 -14.82 10.37
CA ASP A 159 9.75 -13.41 10.42
C ASP A 159 8.67 -13.10 9.37
N SER A 160 7.65 -12.34 9.77
CA SER A 160 6.60 -11.85 8.85
C SER A 160 7.21 -10.93 7.80
N ILE A 161 6.75 -11.03 6.54
CA ILE A 161 7.16 -10.12 5.46
C ILE A 161 6.77 -8.66 5.73
N PHE A 162 5.83 -8.43 6.64
CA PHE A 162 5.42 -7.11 7.11
C PHE A 162 6.08 -6.70 8.43
N GLY A 163 7.01 -7.51 8.94
CA GLY A 163 7.68 -7.30 10.21
C GLY A 163 6.79 -7.58 11.42
N GLU A 164 7.12 -6.93 12.55
CA GLU A 164 6.44 -7.11 13.83
C GLU A 164 5.00 -6.57 13.79
N LEU A 165 4.07 -7.35 14.34
CA LEU A 165 2.68 -6.93 14.50
C LEU A 165 2.53 -5.98 15.69
N ILE A 166 2.39 -4.69 15.41
CA ILE A 166 2.20 -3.64 16.43
C ILE A 166 0.85 -3.83 17.19
N SER A 167 -0.14 -4.49 16.57
CA SER A 167 -1.43 -4.75 17.20
C SER A 167 -1.33 -5.47 18.55
N ASP A 168 -0.38 -6.39 18.66
CA ASP A 168 -0.18 -7.23 19.84
C ASP A 168 0.47 -6.43 21.00
N ARG A 169 0.96 -5.21 20.73
CA ARG A 169 1.45 -4.28 21.76
C ARG A 169 0.43 -3.20 22.12
N VAL A 170 -0.33 -2.73 21.13
CA VAL A 170 -1.22 -1.56 21.27
C VAL A 170 -2.62 -1.94 21.73
N PHE A 171 -3.11 -3.13 21.37
CA PHE A 171 -4.49 -3.56 21.64
C PHE A 171 -4.61 -4.75 22.60
N SER A 172 -3.50 -5.20 23.16
CA SER A 172 -3.49 -6.24 24.20
C SER A 172 -3.79 -5.61 25.55
N ASN A 173 -5.05 -5.72 25.98
CA ASN A 173 -5.46 -5.58 27.38
C ASN A 173 -5.54 -6.97 28.02
#